data_AF-A0A954ZRV1-F1
#
_entry.id   AF-A0A954ZRV1-F1
#
_cell.length_a   1.000
_cell.length_b   1.000
_cell.length_c   1.000
_cell.angle_alpha   90.00
_cell.angle_beta   90.00
_cell.angle_gamma   90.00
#
_symmetry.space_group_name_H-M   'P 1'
#
loop_
_entity.id
_entity.type
_entity.pdbx_description
1 polymer ?
#
loop_
_entity_poly.entity_id
_entity_poly.type
_entity_poly.pdbx_seq_one_letter_code
_entity_poly.pdbx_strand_id
1 'polypeptide(L)'
;MRWYSSHIDPAIPLDTKARWRLHKAAWSRWYKDPINWVIYAIGLAISLGIFIFLPDIIQYLTGYDSWPILALSLLIYALLLVVLYLIMRATRFAPCVYAELRERGFDVCVSCGYWLRDLDEGVDRCPECGKARVLQSEPTQHPANPQ
;
A
#
# COMPACT_ATOMS: atom_id res chain seq x y z
N MET A 1 -8.29 -17.65 5.86
CA MET A 1 -7.25 -16.60 5.78
C MET A 1 -7.75 -15.42 4.95
N ARG A 2 -8.18 -14.32 5.59
CA ARG A 2 -8.63 -13.08 4.92
C ARG A 2 -7.46 -12.08 4.82
N TRP A 3 -6.60 -12.20 3.81
CA TRP A 3 -5.46 -11.28 3.62
C TRP A 3 -5.70 -10.16 2.58
N TYR A 4 -6.86 -10.18 1.90
CA TYR A 4 -7.23 -9.23 0.84
C TYR A 4 -7.92 -7.93 1.31
N SER A 5 -8.27 -7.81 2.59
CA SER A 5 -9.22 -6.78 3.07
C SER A 5 -8.65 -5.68 3.98
N SER A 6 -7.33 -5.60 4.22
CA SER A 6 -6.84 -4.57 5.18
C SER A 6 -7.11 -3.14 4.72
N HIS A 7 -7.20 -2.91 3.41
CA HIS A 7 -7.30 -1.58 2.81
C HIS A 7 -8.71 -1.23 2.34
N ILE A 8 -9.69 -2.11 2.49
CA ILE A 8 -11.06 -1.83 2.07
C ILE A 8 -11.92 -2.09 3.29
N ASP A 9 -12.58 -1.05 3.76
CA ASP A 9 -13.54 -1.16 4.85
C ASP A 9 -14.54 -2.29 4.52
N PRO A 10 -14.68 -3.31 5.40
CA PRO A 10 -15.56 -4.44 5.15
C PRO A 10 -17.03 -4.02 4.98
N ALA A 11 -17.43 -2.84 5.49
CA ALA A 11 -18.77 -2.30 5.34
C ALA A 11 -19.10 -1.93 3.88
N ILE A 12 -18.10 -1.66 3.03
CA ILE A 12 -18.33 -1.30 1.64
C ILE A 12 -18.93 -2.52 0.90
N PRO A 13 -20.13 -2.38 0.28
CA PRO A 13 -20.89 -3.49 -0.32
C PRO A 13 -20.32 -3.89 -1.69
N LEU A 14 -19.07 -4.36 -1.70
CA LEU A 14 -18.40 -4.88 -2.90
C LEU A 14 -18.43 -6.41 -2.91
N ASP A 15 -18.94 -6.98 -4.00
CA ASP A 15 -18.80 -8.41 -4.29
C ASP A 15 -17.32 -8.81 -4.49
N THR A 16 -17.02 -10.10 -4.35
CA THR A 16 -15.64 -10.62 -4.48
C THR A 16 -15.03 -10.26 -5.83
N LYS A 17 -15.83 -10.26 -6.89
CA LYS A 17 -15.38 -9.93 -8.26
C LYS A 17 -15.07 -8.44 -8.41
N ALA A 18 -15.87 -7.52 -7.85
CA ALA A 18 -15.56 -6.10 -7.85
C ALA A 18 -14.33 -5.78 -6.99
N ARG A 19 -14.16 -6.44 -5.84
CA ARG A 19 -12.95 -6.31 -5.01
C ARG A 19 -11.70 -6.71 -5.79
N TRP A 20 -11.73 -7.84 -6.49
CA TRP A 20 -10.62 -8.27 -7.34
C TRP A 20 -10.34 -7.29 -8.49
N ARG A 21 -11.39 -6.83 -9.19
CA ARG A 21 -11.25 -5.82 -10.26
C ARG A 21 -10.67 -4.51 -9.75
N LEU A 22 -11.06 -4.08 -8.55
CA LEU A 22 -10.56 -2.88 -7.90
C LEU A 22 -9.07 -3.01 -7.55
N HIS A 23 -8.66 -4.12 -6.95
CA HIS A 23 -7.26 -4.42 -6.69
C HIS A 23 -6.42 -4.46 -7.96
N LYS A 24 -6.94 -5.07 -9.03
CA LYS A 24 -6.26 -5.12 -10.33
C LYS A 24 -6.07 -3.70 -10.92
N ALA A 25 -7.10 -2.85 -10.83
CA ALA A 25 -7.03 -1.47 -11.29
C ALA A 25 -6.02 -0.64 -10.46
N ALA A 26 -6.06 -0.77 -9.14
CA ALA A 26 -5.11 -0.11 -8.23
C ALA A 26 -3.66 -0.54 -8.52
N TRP A 27 -3.40 -1.82 -8.79
CA TRP A 27 -2.09 -2.30 -9.23
C TRP A 27 -1.68 -1.71 -10.57
N SER A 28 -2.59 -1.67 -11.55
CA SER A 28 -2.32 -1.05 -12.84
C SER A 28 -1.92 0.43 -12.67
N ARG A 29 -2.60 1.17 -11.79
CA ARG A 29 -2.25 2.56 -11.45
C ARG A 29 -0.89 2.65 -10.78
N TRP A 30 -0.62 1.79 -9.80
CA TRP A 30 0.68 1.75 -9.10
C TRP A 30 1.84 1.53 -10.08
N TYR A 31 1.70 0.59 -11.03
CA TYR A 31 2.73 0.27 -12.02
C TYR A 31 2.96 1.37 -13.07
N LYS A 32 1.98 2.25 -13.29
CA LYS A 32 2.09 3.37 -14.22
C LYS A 32 2.88 4.57 -13.65
N ASP A 33 2.99 4.68 -12.33
CA ASP A 33 3.75 5.75 -11.69
C ASP A 33 5.27 5.41 -11.69
N PRO A 34 6.10 6.15 -12.45
CA PRO A 34 7.54 5.89 -12.53
C PRO A 34 8.25 6.07 -11.18
N ILE A 35 7.72 6.92 -10.29
CA ILE A 35 8.33 7.16 -8.97
C ILE A 35 8.26 5.87 -8.11
N ASN A 36 7.20 5.07 -8.25
CA ASN A 36 7.11 3.78 -7.54
C ASN A 36 8.22 2.82 -7.94
N TRP A 37 8.54 2.77 -9.24
CA TRP A 37 9.65 1.96 -9.76
C TRP A 37 11.00 2.46 -9.28
N VAL A 38 11.22 3.77 -9.25
CA VAL A 38 12.47 4.35 -8.73
C VAL A 38 12.67 4.01 -7.26
N ILE A 39 11.64 4.19 -6.42
CA ILE A 39 11.72 3.85 -4.98
C ILE A 39 11.97 2.36 -4.80
N TYR A 40 11.28 1.50 -5.55
CA TYR A 40 11.47 0.05 -5.47
C TYR A 40 12.88 -0.36 -5.89
N ALA A 41 13.40 0.20 -6.99
CA ALA A 41 14.74 -0.07 -7.48
C ALA A 41 15.82 0.40 -6.49
N ILE A 42 15.67 1.59 -5.90
CA ILE A 42 16.58 2.09 -4.88
C ILE A 42 16.55 1.18 -3.64
N GLY A 43 15.36 0.82 -3.15
CA GLY A 43 15.21 -0.08 -2.01
C GLY A 43 15.85 -1.44 -2.25
N LEU A 44 15.67 -2.00 -3.45
CA LEU A 44 16.27 -3.27 -3.86
C LEU A 44 17.80 -3.17 -3.99
N ALA A 45 18.32 -2.08 -4.54
CA ALA A 45 19.76 -1.87 -4.65
C ALA A 45 20.44 -1.74 -3.28
N ILE A 46 19.81 -1.03 -2.33
CA ILE A 46 20.29 -0.91 -0.95
C ILE A 46 20.28 -2.26 -0.26
N SER A 47 19.17 -3.01 -0.33
CA SER A 47 19.09 -4.32 0.32
C SER A 47 20.10 -5.32 -0.27
N LEU A 48 20.31 -5.29 -1.59
CA LEU A 48 21.32 -6.11 -2.26
C LEU A 48 22.74 -5.72 -1.85
N GLY A 49 23.04 -4.42 -1.75
CA GLY A 49 24.33 -3.95 -1.25
C GLY A 49 24.60 -4.44 0.17
N ILE A 50 23.60 -4.34 1.07
CA ILE A 50 23.72 -4.88 2.43
C ILE A 50 24.02 -6.38 2.38
N PHE A 51 23.29 -7.15 1.57
CA PHE A 51 23.50 -8.60 1.46
C PHE A 51 24.91 -8.97 0.96
N ILE A 52 25.46 -8.22 0.00
CA ILE A 52 26.78 -8.49 -0.58
C ILE A 52 27.91 -8.08 0.37
N PHE A 53 27.85 -6.89 0.96
CA PHE A 53 28.98 -6.33 1.70
C PHE A 53 28.96 -6.64 3.20
N LEU A 54 27.78 -6.87 3.80
CA LEU A 54 27.67 -7.12 5.24
C LEU A 54 28.42 -8.39 5.70
N PRO A 55 28.40 -9.53 4.96
CA PRO A 55 29.14 -10.71 5.36
C PRO A 55 30.64 -10.47 5.48
N ASP A 56 31.25 -9.84 4.47
CA ASP A 56 32.69 -9.56 4.43
C ASP A 56 33.10 -8.62 5.56
N ILE A 57 32.28 -7.61 5.85
CA ILE A 57 32.50 -6.68 6.97
C ILE A 57 32.46 -7.43 8.31
N ILE A 58 31.45 -8.27 8.54
CA ILE A 58 31.34 -9.03 9.79
C ILE A 58 32.50 -10.02 9.94
N GLN A 59 32.86 -10.72 8.86
CA GLN A 59 33.96 -11.68 8.85
C GLN A 59 35.29 -10.97 9.16
N TYR A 60 35.56 -9.83 8.52
CA TYR A 60 36.74 -9.02 8.77
C TYR A 60 36.85 -8.56 10.24
N LEU A 61 35.71 -8.17 10.85
CA LEU A 61 35.69 -7.65 12.22
C LEU A 61 35.77 -8.73 13.30
N THR A 62 35.29 -9.94 13.02
CA THR A 62 35.10 -10.97 14.06
C THR A 62 36.00 -12.19 13.90
N GLY A 63 36.52 -12.45 12.69
CA GLY A 63 37.26 -13.67 12.38
C GLY A 63 36.42 -14.95 12.39
N TYR A 64 35.09 -14.86 12.46
CA TYR A 64 34.19 -16.02 12.40
C TYR A 64 34.17 -16.67 11.01
N ASP A 65 33.80 -17.95 10.98
CA ASP A 65 33.54 -18.69 9.75
C ASP A 65 32.44 -18.01 8.91
N SER A 66 32.60 -18.06 7.59
CA SER A 66 31.73 -17.36 6.64
C SER A 66 30.32 -17.94 6.55
N TRP A 67 30.13 -19.24 6.78
CA TRP A 67 28.84 -19.92 6.64
C TRP A 67 27.72 -19.35 7.53
N PRO A 68 27.87 -19.25 8.87
CA PRO A 68 26.83 -18.68 9.72
C PRO A 68 26.54 -17.21 9.40
N ILE A 69 27.57 -16.45 8.98
CA ILE A 69 27.43 -15.05 8.60
C ILE A 69 26.59 -14.91 7.32
N LEU A 70 26.83 -15.76 6.32
CA LEU A 70 26.04 -15.80 5.09
C LEU A 70 24.59 -16.17 5.35
N ALA A 71 24.34 -17.17 6.20
CA ALA A 71 22.99 -17.57 6.58
C ALA A 71 22.22 -16.44 7.28
N LEU A 72 22.87 -15.75 8.23
CA LEU A 72 22.30 -14.58 8.89
C LEU A 72 22.04 -13.43 7.91
N SER A 73 22.97 -13.17 6.99
CA SER A 73 22.83 -12.11 5.98
C SER A 73 21.67 -12.38 5.02
N LEU A 74 21.44 -13.64 4.65
CA LEU A 74 20.28 -14.04 3.85
C LEU A 74 18.96 -13.82 4.60
N LEU A 75 18.90 -14.14 5.89
CA LEU A 75 17.73 -13.86 6.72
C LEU A 75 17.44 -12.36 6.84
N ILE A 76 18.48 -11.56 7.07
CA ILE A 76 18.36 -10.08 7.12
C ILE A 76 17.87 -9.55 5.77
N TYR A 77 18.43 -10.03 4.66
CA TYR A 77 18.02 -9.64 3.32
C TYR A 77 16.54 -9.97 3.05
N ALA A 78 16.11 -11.20 3.38
CA ALA A 78 14.71 -11.60 3.25
C ALA A 78 13.77 -10.71 4.08
N LEU A 79 14.17 -10.38 5.32
CA LEU A 79 13.43 -9.46 6.17
C LEU A 79 13.33 -8.05 5.57
N LEU A 80 14.43 -7.53 5.04
CA LEU A 80 14.46 -6.22 4.36
C LEU A 80 13.51 -6.18 3.16
N LEU A 81 13.44 -7.25 2.36
CA LEU A 81 12.50 -7.33 1.24
C LEU A 81 11.04 -7.36 1.72
N VAL A 82 10.74 -8.07 2.80
CA VAL A 82 9.40 -8.06 3.41
C VAL A 82 9.04 -6.68 3.92
N VAL A 83 9.95 -6.01 4.62
CA VAL A 83 9.75 -4.63 5.12
C VAL A 83 9.53 -3.65 3.96
N LEU A 84 10.36 -3.71 2.92
CA LEU A 84 10.21 -2.88 1.71
C LEU A 84 8.83 -3.11 1.07
N TYR A 85 8.42 -4.37 0.92
CA TYR A 85 7.11 -4.72 0.40
C TYR A 85 5.97 -4.13 1.25
N LEU A 86 6.04 -4.26 2.58
CA LEU A 86 5.04 -3.72 3.49
C LEU A 86 4.97 -2.19 3.44
N ILE A 87 6.12 -1.51 3.40
CA ILE A 87 6.19 -0.05 3.27
C ILE A 87 5.57 0.40 1.94
N MET A 88 5.93 -0.23 0.83
CA MET A 88 5.35 0.11 -0.49
C MET A 88 3.84 -0.15 -0.51
N ARG A 89 3.41 -1.27 0.10
CA ARG A 89 1.99 -1.62 0.23
C ARG A 89 1.21 -0.61 1.08
N ALA A 90 1.79 -0.12 2.16
CA ALA A 90 1.12 0.81 3.08
C ALA A 90 1.11 2.25 2.55
N THR A 91 2.24 2.72 2.02
CA THR A 91 2.43 4.14 1.70
C THR A 91 2.04 4.50 0.27
N ARG A 92 2.20 3.58 -0.70
CA ARG A 92 1.99 3.86 -2.13
C ARG A 92 0.82 3.10 -2.71
N PHE A 93 0.61 1.85 -2.33
CA PHE A 93 -0.49 1.05 -2.86
C PHE A 93 -1.86 1.40 -2.25
N ALA A 94 -1.94 1.62 -0.93
CA ALA A 94 -3.21 1.95 -0.26
C ALA A 94 -3.88 3.21 -0.84
N PRO A 95 -3.17 4.33 -1.10
CA PRO A 95 -3.77 5.49 -1.78
C PRO A 95 -4.33 5.19 -3.18
N CYS A 96 -3.70 4.29 -3.94
CA CYS A 96 -4.23 3.88 -5.25
C CYS A 96 -5.57 3.15 -5.10
N VAL A 97 -5.73 2.30 -4.07
CA VAL A 97 -6.99 1.62 -3.76
C VAL A 97 -8.08 2.63 -3.40
N TYR A 98 -7.75 3.62 -2.55
CA TYR A 98 -8.72 4.66 -2.15
C TYR A 98 -9.12 5.56 -3.32
N ALA A 99 -8.20 5.86 -4.23
CA ALA A 99 -8.52 6.62 -5.45
C ALA A 99 -9.50 5.86 -6.36
N GLU A 100 -9.28 4.57 -6.57
CA GLU A 100 -10.17 3.70 -7.37
C GLU A 100 -11.55 3.49 -6.69
N LEU A 101 -11.61 3.48 -5.36
CA LEU A 101 -12.89 3.46 -4.63
C LEU A 101 -13.68 4.75 -4.87
N ARG A 102 -13.02 5.92 -4.79
CA ARG A 102 -13.67 7.22 -5.04
C ARG A 102 -14.16 7.36 -6.48
N GLU A 103 -13.40 6.88 -7.45
CA GLU A 103 -13.81 6.87 -8.86
C GLU A 103 -15.05 6.01 -9.13
N ARG A 104 -15.38 5.08 -8.23
CA ARG A 104 -16.61 4.28 -8.28
C ARG A 104 -17.75 4.87 -7.45
N GLY A 105 -17.58 6.09 -6.94
CA GLY A 105 -18.60 6.82 -6.18
C GLY A 105 -18.63 6.51 -4.68
N PHE A 106 -17.64 5.78 -4.14
CA PHE A 106 -17.54 5.59 -2.69
C PHE A 106 -16.79 6.76 -2.06
N ASP A 107 -17.45 7.52 -1.18
CA ASP A 107 -16.80 8.58 -0.41
C ASP A 107 -15.93 7.96 0.71
N VAL A 108 -14.63 7.79 0.44
CA VAL A 108 -13.67 7.21 1.37
C VAL A 108 -12.59 8.21 1.75
N CYS A 109 -12.15 8.16 3.00
CA CYS A 109 -11.07 9.00 3.48
C CYS A 109 -9.78 8.73 2.70
N VAL A 110 -9.16 9.78 2.15
CA VAL A 110 -7.91 9.69 1.37
C VAL A 110 -6.71 9.16 2.16
N SER A 111 -6.78 9.21 3.49
CA SER A 111 -5.68 8.86 4.37
C SER A 111 -5.77 7.46 4.95
N CYS A 112 -6.95 7.05 5.44
CA CYS A 112 -7.14 5.76 6.09
C CYS A 112 -8.07 4.80 5.34
N GLY A 113 -8.76 5.27 4.29
CA GLY A 113 -9.71 4.45 3.53
C GLY A 113 -11.04 4.18 4.21
N TYR A 114 -11.31 4.82 5.36
CA TYR A 114 -12.59 4.69 6.05
C TYR A 114 -13.74 5.20 5.18
N TRP A 115 -14.85 4.47 5.16
CA TRP A 115 -16.02 4.84 4.37
C TRP A 115 -16.84 5.91 5.09
N LEU A 116 -16.89 7.12 4.51
CA LEU A 116 -17.53 8.31 5.10
C LEU A 116 -19.03 8.39 4.82
N ARG A 117 -19.68 7.23 4.69
CA ARG A 117 -21.12 7.15 4.44
C ARG A 117 -21.90 7.67 5.64
N ASP A 118 -23.01 8.35 5.38
CA ASP A 118 -23.96 8.84 6.39
C ASP A 118 -23.33 9.83 7.41
N LEU A 119 -22.20 10.46 7.05
CA LEU A 119 -21.67 11.60 7.82
C LEU A 119 -22.38 12.88 7.41
N ASP A 120 -22.90 13.61 8.39
CA ASP A 120 -23.49 14.94 8.19
C ASP A 120 -22.52 15.88 7.44
N GLU A 121 -23.08 16.79 6.65
CA GLU A 121 -22.31 17.77 5.86
C GLU A 121 -21.38 18.64 6.73
N GLY A 122 -21.70 18.79 8.03
CA GLY A 122 -20.89 19.55 8.99
C GLY A 122 -19.71 18.78 9.60
N VAL A 123 -19.48 17.51 9.24
CA VAL A 123 -18.35 16.73 9.77
C VAL A 123 -17.09 16.95 8.93
N ASP A 124 -16.25 17.87 9.39
CA ASP A 124 -14.99 18.26 8.72
C ASP A 124 -13.82 17.28 8.93
N ARG A 125 -13.96 16.27 9.79
CA ARG A 125 -12.88 15.35 10.16
C ARG A 125 -13.30 13.89 10.06
N CYS A 126 -12.37 13.04 9.60
CA CYS A 126 -12.58 11.61 9.58
C CYS A 126 -12.65 11.05 11.01
N PRO A 127 -13.68 10.26 11.37
CA PRO A 127 -13.86 9.73 12.74
C PRO A 127 -12.77 8.70 13.12
N GLU A 128 -12.20 8.00 12.15
CA GLU A 128 -11.14 7.01 12.40
C GLU A 128 -9.76 7.65 12.58
N CYS A 129 -9.37 8.58 11.69
CA CYS A 129 -7.99 9.10 11.66
C CYS A 129 -7.85 10.58 12.05
N GLY A 130 -8.96 11.29 12.31
CA GLY A 130 -8.97 12.69 12.73
C GLY A 130 -8.51 13.72 11.69
N LYS A 131 -8.12 13.27 10.49
CA LYS A 131 -7.69 14.15 9.40
C LYS A 131 -8.87 14.85 8.73
N ALA A 132 -8.60 16.04 8.18
CA ALA A 132 -9.61 16.84 7.50
C ALA A 132 -10.23 16.08 6.32
N ARG A 133 -11.56 16.16 6.19
CA ARG A 133 -12.32 15.67 5.05
C ARG A 133 -12.07 16.63 3.89
N VAL A 134 -11.54 16.10 2.80
CA VAL A 134 -11.52 16.85 1.54
C VAL A 134 -12.89 16.65 0.92
N LEU A 135 -13.82 17.57 1.19
CA LEU A 135 -15.13 17.57 0.53
C LEU A 135 -14.88 17.65 -0.97
N GLN A 136 -15.27 16.60 -1.71
CA GLN A 136 -15.32 16.68 -3.16
C GLN A 136 -16.49 17.61 -3.49
N SER A 137 -16.18 18.86 -3.81
CA SER A 137 -17.14 19.83 -4.30
C SER A 137 -17.77 19.30 -5.60
N GLU A 138 -19.05 19.00 -5.50
CA GLU A 138 -20.03 18.58 -6.52
C GLU A 138 -19.85 17.21 -7.24
N PRO A 139 -20.88 16.35 -7.17
CA PRO A 139 -20.90 15.07 -7.86
C PRO A 139 -21.06 15.28 -9.37
N THR A 140 -20.15 14.72 -10.15
CA THR A 140 -20.42 14.39 -11.55
C THR A 140 -21.64 13.48 -11.57
N GLN A 141 -22.80 14.01 -11.97
CA GLN A 141 -24.06 13.26 -12.09
C GLN A 141 -23.79 11.95 -12.82
N HIS A 142 -23.82 10.84 -12.08
CA HIS A 142 -23.67 9.51 -12.66
C HIS A 142 -24.95 9.25 -13.47
N PRO A 143 -24.86 9.01 -14.79
CA PRO A 143 -26.06 8.75 -15.60
C PRO A 143 -26.74 7.50 -15.03
N ALA A 144 -28.01 7.64 -14.70
CA ALA A 144 -28.84 6.54 -14.23
C ALA A 144 -28.71 5.36 -15.20
N ASN A 145 -28.27 4.22 -14.68
CA ASN A 145 -28.16 2.98 -15.44
C ASN A 145 -29.55 2.60 -15.97
N PRO A 146 -29.80 2.63 -17.29
CA PRO A 146 -31.01 2.07 -17.84
C PRO A 146 -30.93 0.55 -17.68
N GLN A 147 -31.89 0.00 -16.96
CA GLN A 147 -32.07 -1.44 -16.75
C GLN A 147 -32.23 -2.18 -18.08
#